data_AF-A0A7Y9BNC6-F1
#
_entry.id   AF-A0A7Y9BNC6-F1
#
_cell.length_a   1.000
_cell.length_b   1.000
_cell.length_c   1.000
_cell.angle_alpha   90.00
_cell.angle_beta   90.00
_cell.angle_gamma   90.00
#
_symmetry.space_group_name_H-M   'P 1'
#
loop_
_entity.id
_entity.type
_entity.pdbx_description
1 polymer ?
#
loop_
_entity_poly.entity_id
_entity_poly.type
_entity_poly.pdbx_seq_one_letter_code
_entity_poly.pdbx_strand_id
1 'polypeptide(L)' 'MAGEQRHSERHPPPHTPAVVAPHAGHEQRTCPACGRPVDTLVRRRKALGIYIPEWVPGPCRNPDCPEYAPEADSLT' A
#
# COMPACT_ATOMS: atom_id res chain seq x y z
N MET A 1 -37.51 1.07 30.48
CA MET A 1 -37.19 2.05 29.41
C MET A 1 -35.85 2.69 29.80
N ALA A 2 -34.68 2.11 29.46
CA ALA A 2 -33.95 2.25 28.18
C ALA A 2 -33.97 3.73 27.72
N GLY A 3 -32.91 4.54 27.80
CA GLY A 3 -31.50 4.28 27.59
C GLY A 3 -31.09 5.02 26.31
N GLU A 4 -31.05 6.36 26.32
CA GLU A 4 -30.68 7.14 25.14
C GLU A 4 -29.22 7.58 25.25
N GLN A 5 -28.44 7.09 24.30
CA GLN A 5 -26.99 7.13 24.27
C GLN A 5 -26.53 8.50 23.78
N ARG A 6 -25.92 9.30 24.65
CA ARG A 6 -25.15 10.47 24.20
C ARG A 6 -23.71 10.05 23.98
N HIS A 7 -23.46 9.55 22.76
CA HIS A 7 -22.28 9.81 21.95
C HIS A 7 -21.10 10.41 22.73
N SER A 8 -20.31 9.57 23.41
CA SER A 8 -19.01 10.02 23.93
C SER A 8 -18.04 9.98 22.76
N GLU A 9 -18.10 11.00 21.91
CA GLU A 9 -17.00 11.34 21.03
C GLU A 9 -15.80 11.59 21.96
N ARG A 10 -14.91 10.60 22.09
CA ARG A 10 -13.66 10.73 22.83
C ARG A 10 -12.75 11.65 22.02
N HIS A 11 -13.07 12.93 22.02
CA HIS A 11 -12.19 13.96 21.47
C HIS A 11 -10.96 14.03 22.37
N PRO A 12 -9.76 13.67 21.87
CA PRO A 12 -8.55 13.79 22.67
C PRO A 12 -8.27 15.28 22.97
N PRO A 13 -7.69 15.60 24.14
CA PRO A 13 -7.39 16.97 24.53
C PRO A 13 -6.39 17.63 23.56
N PRO A 14 -6.46 18.96 23.36
CA PRO A 14 -5.85 19.69 22.24
C PRO A 14 -4.32 19.77 22.24
N HIS A 15 -3.64 19.12 23.18
CA HIS A 15 -2.20 19.21 23.41
C HIS A 15 -1.46 17.86 23.40
N THR A 16 -2.16 16.76 23.12
CA THR A 16 -1.46 15.48 22.85
C THR A 16 -1.30 15.37 21.34
N PRO A 17 -0.08 15.35 20.77
CA PRO A 17 0.06 14.97 19.38
C PRO A 17 -0.48 13.55 19.27
N ALA A 18 -1.53 13.38 18.45
CA ALA A 18 -2.06 12.05 18.17
C ALA A 18 -0.89 11.18 17.73
N VAL A 19 -0.72 10.02 18.36
CA VAL A 19 0.22 9.00 17.89
C VAL A 19 -0.36 8.44 16.60
N VAL A 20 -0.16 9.18 15.51
CA VAL A 20 -0.43 8.71 14.15
C VAL A 20 0.72 7.76 13.85
N ALA A 21 0.42 6.47 13.68
CA ALA A 21 1.41 5.53 13.18
C ALA A 21 1.96 6.11 11.86
N PRO A 22 3.29 6.21 11.68
CA PRO A 22 3.85 6.72 10.44
C PRO A 22 3.27 5.88 9.30
N HIS A 23 2.68 6.55 8.31
CA HIS A 23 2.22 5.89 7.10
C HIS A 23 3.46 5.24 6.49
N ALA A 24 3.57 3.92 6.58
CA ALA A 24 4.69 3.18 6.03
C ALA A 24 4.61 3.32 4.50
N GLY A 25 5.38 4.28 3.96
CA GLY A 25 5.39 4.77 2.58
C GLY A 25 4.72 3.87 1.53
N HIS A 26 3.45 4.14 1.26
CA HIS A 26 2.75 3.66 0.06
C HIS A 26 2.78 4.77 -0.99
N GLU A 27 3.96 5.33 -1.27
CA GLU A 27 4.08 6.28 -2.37
C GLU A 27 3.79 5.54 -3.68
N GLN A 28 2.85 6.06 -4.47
CA GLN A 28 2.45 5.46 -5.74
C GLN A 28 3.69 5.32 -6.62
N ARG A 29 4.10 4.08 -6.89
CA ARG A 29 5.29 3.82 -7.70
C ARG A 29 5.01 4.10 -9.18
N THR A 30 6.04 4.54 -9.89
CA THR A 30 6.00 4.82 -11.33
C THR A 30 6.89 3.86 -12.10
N CYS A 31 6.49 3.56 -13.34
CA CYS A 31 7.32 2.79 -14.26
C CYS A 31 8.60 3.59 -14.59
N PRO A 32 9.80 3.00 -14.45
CA PRO A 32 11.06 3.71 -14.74
C PRO A 32 11.21 4.06 -16.22
N ALA A 33 10.54 3.35 -17.13
CA ALA A 33 10.65 3.58 -18.57
C ALA A 33 9.69 4.67 -19.09
N CYS A 34 8.43 4.69 -18.65
CA CYS A 34 7.43 5.64 -19.17
C CYS A 34 6.89 6.63 -18.13
N GLY A 35 7.30 6.53 -16.86
CA GLY A 35 6.88 7.43 -15.79
C GLY A 35 5.43 7.29 -15.34
N ARG A 36 4.64 6.41 -15.97
CA ARG A 36 3.23 6.20 -15.62
C ARG A 36 3.08 5.54 -14.25
N PRO A 37 2.01 5.86 -13.49
CA PRO A 37 1.69 5.14 -12.27
C PRO A 37 1.55 3.65 -12.54
N VAL A 38 2.11 2.84 -11.66
CA VAL A 38 1.95 1.38 -11.67
C VAL A 38 1.40 0.92 -10.33
N ASP A 39 0.77 -0.26 -10.33
CA ASP A 39 0.36 -0.91 -9.10
C ASP A 39 1.56 -1.12 -8.18
N THR A 40 1.31 -1.18 -6.88
CA THR A 40 2.34 -1.57 -5.91
C THR A 40 2.05 -2.99 -5.45
N LEU A 41 2.98 -3.90 -5.71
CA LEU A 41 2.87 -5.30 -5.30
C LEU A 41 3.61 -5.51 -3.98
N VAL A 42 3.01 -6.29 -3.09
CA VAL A 42 3.69 -6.76 -1.88
C VAL A 42 4.25 -8.16 -2.15
N ARG A 43 5.56 -8.29 -2.14
CA ARG A 43 6.26 -9.57 -2.19
C ARG A 43 6.85 -9.87 -0.82
N ARG A 44 7.15 -11.14 -0.57
CA ARG A 44 7.79 -11.56 0.69
C ARG A 44 9.12 -12.19 0.34
N ARG A 45 10.21 -11.61 0.84
CA ARG A 45 11.53 -12.23 0.76
C ARG A 45 11.85 -12.91 2.09
N LYS A 46 12.40 -14.11 2.03
CA LYS A 46 12.86 -14.81 3.23
C LYS A 46 14.29 -14.36 3.55
N ALA A 47 14.52 -13.91 4.77
CA ALA A 47 15.85 -13.56 5.26
C ALA A 47 15.99 -14.05 6.70
N LEU A 48 17.08 -14.74 7.02
CA LEU A 48 17.37 -15.23 8.39
C LEU A 48 16.21 -16.01 9.03
N GLY A 49 15.44 -16.77 8.24
CA GLY A 49 14.31 -17.58 8.71
C GLY A 49 12.98 -16.83 8.84
N ILE A 50 12.94 -15.50 8.71
CA ILE A 50 11.71 -14.69 8.73
C ILE A 50 11.30 -14.24 7.32
N TYR A 51 10.00 -13.95 7.14
CA TYR A 51 9.47 -13.35 5.91
C TYR A 51 9.36 -11.84 6.06
N ILE A 52 10.12 -11.12 5.24
CA ILE A 52 10.14 -9.66 5.19
C ILE A 52 9.24 -9.20 4.03
N PRO A 53 8.25 -8.33 4.26
CA PRO A 53 7.48 -7.73 3.18
C PRO A 53 8.33 -6.71 2.41
N GLU A 54 8.20 -6.74 1.09
CA GLU A 54 8.87 -5.83 0.16
C GLU A 54 7.81 -5.27 -0.81
N TRP A 55 7.71 -3.95 -0.87
CA TRP A 55 6.80 -3.25 -1.76
C TRP A 55 7.53 -2.87 -3.05
N VAL A 56 7.20 -3.55 -4.14
CA VAL A 56 7.85 -3.39 -5.44
C VAL A 56 6.88 -2.78 -6.45
N PRO A 57 7.38 -2.07 -7.48
CA PRO A 57 6.53 -1.66 -8.59
C PRO A 57 5.96 -2.90 -9.28
N GLY A 58 4.68 -2.83 -9.63
CA GLY A 58 4.00 -3.80 -10.46
C GLY A 58 4.41 -3.70 -11.94
N PRO A 59 3.97 -4.66 -12.75
CA PRO A 59 4.22 -4.64 -14.20
C PRO A 59 3.63 -3.40 -14.87
N CYS A 60 4.32 -2.86 -15.87
CA CYS A 60 3.77 -1.80 -16.68
C CYS A 60 2.63 -2.34 -17.56
N ARG A 61 1.46 -1.70 -17.51
CA ARG A 61 0.29 -2.05 -18.33
C ARG A 61 0.08 -1.12 -19.53
N ASN A 62 1.04 -0.24 -19.80
CA ASN A 62 0.98 0.64 -20.97
C ASN A 62 1.52 -0.09 -22.21
N PRO A 63 0.68 -0.39 -23.23
CA PRO A 63 1.11 -1.16 -24.41
C PRO A 63 2.17 -0.44 -25.26
N ASP A 64 2.25 0.88 -25.16
CA ASP A 64 3.28 1.68 -25.84
C ASP A 64 4.62 1.72 -25.08
N CYS A 65 4.70 1.09 -23.91
CA CYS A 65 5.92 1.06 -23.10
C CYS A 65 6.84 -0.08 -23.55
N PRO A 66 8.16 0.15 -23.67
CA PRO A 66 9.10 -0.94 -23.97
C PRO A 66 9.13 -2.02 -22.88
N GLU A 67 8.70 -1.69 -21.65
CA GLU A 67 8.58 -2.60 -20.52
C GLU A 67 7.14 -3.12 -20.30
N TYR A 68 6.29 -3.04 -21.32
CA TYR A 68 4.94 -3.61 -21.23
C TYR A 68 5.01 -5.10 -20.91
N ALA A 69 4.41 -5.49 -19.78
CA ALA A 69 4.29 -6.88 -19.40
C ALA A 69 2.82 -7.31 -19.55
N PRO A 70 2.49 -8.15 -20.55
CA PRO A 70 1.16 -8.76 -20.62
C PRO A 70 0.94 -9.62 -19.37
N GLU A 71 -0.33 -9.82 -19.00
CA GLU A 71 -0.68 -10.73 -17.92
C GLU A 71 -0.12 -12.12 -18.24
N ALA A 72 0.88 -12.57 -17.48
CA ALA A 72 1.25 -13.97 -17.48
C ALA A 72 0.10 -14.72 -16.80
N ASP A 73 -0.75 -15.31 -17.63
CA ASP A 73 -1.89 -16.14 -17.26
C ASP A 73 -1.45 -17.16 -16.19
N SER A 74 -1.86 -16.91 -14.95
CA SER A 74 -1.53 -17.74 -13.80
C SER A 74 -2.48 -18.93 -13.76
N LEU A 75 -2.49 -19.73 -14.83
CA LEU A 75 -3.15 -21.03 -14.93
C LEU A 75 -2.11 -22.08 -15.33
N THR A 76 -1.39 -22.61 -14.35
CA THR A 76 -0.80 -23.95 -14.37
C THR A 76 -0.55 -24.40 -12.94
#